data_AF-A0A183A1D8-F1
#
_entry.id   AF-A0A183A1D8-F1
#
_cell.length_a   1.000
_cell.length_b   1.000
_cell.length_c   1.000
_cell.angle_alpha   90.00
_cell.angle_beta   90.00
_cell.angle_gamma   90.00
#
_symmetry.space_group_name_H-M   'P 1'
#
loop_
_entity.id
_entity.type
_entity.pdbx_description
1 polymer ?
#
loop_
_entity_poly.entity_id
_entity_poly.type
_entity_poly.pdbx_seq_one_letter_code
_entity_poly.pdbx_strand_id
1 'polypeptide(L)'
;MAGFLQSLAHRFGVNILCYDYSGYGASSGQRLEENLYADAEAVLGELQQRFKVPLDRIVLYGQSIGTAPTVELATKYKVGFDTIV
;
A
#
# COMPACT_ATOMS: atom_id res chain seq x y z
N MET A 1 10.64 -8.28 8.95
CA MET A 1 10.14 -7.23 8.04
C MET A 1 10.31 -5.82 8.62
N ALA A 2 9.93 -5.56 9.89
CA ALA A 2 9.99 -4.22 10.49
C ALA A 2 11.32 -3.47 10.32
N GLY A 3 12.48 -4.13 10.49
CA GLY A 3 13.79 -3.48 10.33
C GLY A 3 14.08 -2.98 8.92
N PHE A 4 13.58 -3.66 7.88
CA PHE A 4 13.73 -3.23 6.49
C PHE A 4 12.91 -1.95 6.23
N LEU A 5 11.64 -1.96 6.60
CA LEU A 5 10.75 -0.79 6.45
C LEU A 5 11.26 0.39 7.28
N GLN A 6 11.73 0.16 8.51
CA GLN A 6 12.32 1.21 9.33
C GLN A 6 13.55 1.83 8.66
N SER A 7 14.44 1.01 8.10
CA SER A 7 15.63 1.51 7.38
C SER A 7 15.22 2.32 6.15
N LEU A 8 14.19 1.88 5.42
CA LEU A 8 13.64 2.58 4.26
C LEU A 8 13.08 3.95 4.67
N ALA A 9 12.24 3.99 5.71
CA ALA A 9 11.65 5.21 6.25
C ALA A 9 12.73 6.22 6.65
N HIS A 10 13.75 5.79 7.40
CA HIS A 10 14.85 6.65 7.81
C HIS A 10 15.69 7.15 6.65
N ARG A 11 16.00 6.30 5.67
CA ARG A 11 16.89 6.65 4.55
C ARG A 11 16.25 7.64 3.58
N PHE A 12 14.95 7.53 3.36
CA PHE A 12 14.21 8.42 2.46
C PHE A 12 13.48 9.56 3.17
N GLY A 13 13.43 9.55 4.51
CA GLY A 13 12.72 10.57 5.29
C GLY A 13 11.21 10.53 5.06
N VAL A 14 10.65 9.32 4.91
CA VAL A 14 9.24 9.11 4.57
C VAL A 14 8.50 8.35 5.68
N ASN A 15 7.18 8.52 5.71
CA ASN A 15 6.29 7.67 6.50
C ASN A 15 5.93 6.43 5.69
N ILE A 16 5.82 5.27 6.36
CA ILE A 16 5.40 4.02 5.73
C ILE A 16 4.11 3.55 6.40
N LEU A 17 3.09 3.31 5.59
CA LEU A 17 1.90 2.58 5.99
C LEU A 17 1.99 1.16 5.41
N CYS A 18 2.00 0.16 6.28
CA CYS A 18 1.92 -1.25 5.91
C CYS A 18 0.64 -1.87 6.47
N TYR A 19 0.08 -2.84 5.76
CA TYR A 19 -1.18 -3.48 6.11
C TYR A 19 -1.13 -4.97 5.79
N ASP A 20 -1.95 -5.74 6.51
CA ASP A 20 -2.17 -7.15 6.23
C ASP A 20 -3.38 -7.31 5.31
N TYR A 21 -3.25 -8.10 4.25
CA TYR A 21 -4.37 -8.46 3.39
C TYR A 21 -5.39 -9.34 4.12
N SER A 22 -6.63 -9.34 3.64
CA SER A 22 -7.72 -10.19 4.10
C SER A 22 -7.29 -11.65 4.23
N GLY A 23 -7.41 -12.22 5.43
CA GLY A 23 -7.03 -13.60 5.74
C GLY A 23 -5.52 -13.83 5.97
N TYR A 24 -4.73 -12.75 6.10
CA TYR A 24 -3.31 -12.77 6.49
C TYR A 24 -3.07 -12.00 7.78
N GLY A 25 -2.02 -12.38 8.52
CA GLY A 25 -1.57 -11.68 9.72
C GLY A 25 -2.70 -11.46 10.72
N ALA A 26 -2.98 -10.20 11.05
CA ALA A 26 -4.06 -9.80 11.94
C ALA A 26 -5.40 -9.53 11.23
N SER A 27 -5.43 -9.50 9.89
CA SER A 27 -6.62 -9.20 9.10
C SER A 27 -7.53 -10.42 8.94
N SER A 28 -8.81 -10.27 9.33
CA SER A 28 -9.85 -11.27 9.09
C SER A 28 -10.27 -11.34 7.61
N GLY A 29 -11.13 -12.29 7.25
CA GLY A 29 -11.67 -12.42 5.89
C GLY A 29 -11.11 -13.61 5.11
N GLN A 30 -11.41 -13.65 3.82
CA GLN A 30 -11.00 -14.73 2.92
C GLN A 30 -9.88 -14.29 1.98
N ARG A 31 -8.98 -15.22 1.66
CA ARG A 31 -7.86 -15.02 0.72
C ARG A 31 -8.34 -15.13 -0.73
N LEU A 32 -9.15 -14.16 -1.14
CA LEU A 32 -9.65 -14.04 -2.52
C LEU A 32 -8.91 -12.91 -3.22
N GLU A 33 -8.71 -13.06 -4.53
CA GLU A 33 -8.02 -12.05 -5.34
C GLU A 33 -8.77 -10.71 -5.32
N GLU A 34 -10.10 -10.71 -5.39
CA GLU A 34 -10.92 -9.51 -5.28
C GLU A 34 -10.71 -8.76 -3.95
N ASN A 35 -10.53 -9.51 -2.86
CA ASN A 35 -10.27 -8.91 -1.54
C ASN A 35 -8.88 -8.26 -1.52
N LEU A 36 -7.88 -8.84 -2.18
CA LEU A 36 -6.54 -8.26 -2.27
C LEU A 36 -6.56 -6.85 -2.88
N TYR A 37 -7.32 -6.68 -3.96
CA TYR A 37 -7.51 -5.38 -4.61
C TYR A 37 -8.33 -4.42 -3.72
N ALA A 38 -9.41 -4.91 -3.12
CA ALA A 38 -10.25 -4.11 -2.21
C ALA A 38 -9.49 -3.63 -0.97
N ASP A 39 -8.63 -4.48 -0.39
CA ASP A 39 -7.79 -4.12 0.76
C ASP A 39 -6.82 -2.98 0.39
N ALA A 40 -6.20 -3.06 -0.79
CA ALA A 40 -5.28 -2.03 -1.26
C ALA A 40 -5.99 -0.69 -1.50
N GLU A 41 -7.17 -0.72 -2.12
CA GLU A 41 -8.02 0.47 -2.29
C GLU A 41 -8.46 1.07 -0.95
N ALA A 42 -8.83 0.23 0.02
CA ALA A 42 -9.22 0.68 1.35
C ALA A 42 -8.08 1.44 2.05
N VAL A 43 -6.85 0.95 1.94
CA VAL A 43 -5.66 1.59 2.55
C VAL A 43 -5.34 2.92 1.88
N LEU A 44 -5.44 3.01 0.55
CA LEU A 44 -5.30 4.28 -0.15
C LEU A 44 -6.39 5.27 0.29
N GLY A 45 -7.63 4.79 0.46
CA GLY A 45 -8.75 5.53 1.02
C GLY A 45 -8.45 6.10 2.41
N GLU A 46 -7.89 5.30 3.32
CA GLU A 46 -7.48 5.76 4.66
C GLU A 46 -6.41 6.86 4.60
N LEU A 47 -5.41 6.73 3.72
CA LEU A 47 -4.39 7.77 3.52
C LEU A 47 -5.01 9.11 3.10
N GLN A 48 -5.99 9.09 2.21
CA GLN A 48 -6.66 10.31 1.75
C GLN A 48 -7.67 10.86 2.76
N GLN A 49 -8.49 9.99 3.35
CA GLN A 49 -9.63 10.40 4.15
C GLN A 49 -9.23 10.73 5.58
N ARG A 50 -8.40 9.90 6.21
CA ARG A 50 -8.01 10.06 7.61
C ARG A 50 -6.72 10.86 7.74
N PHE A 51 -5.70 10.50 6.98
CA PHE A 51 -4.38 11.15 7.07
C PHE A 51 -4.25 12.38 6.17
N LYS A 52 -5.24 12.64 5.31
CA LYS A 52 -5.29 13.80 4.41
C LYS A 52 -4.04 13.93 3.52
N VAL A 53 -3.44 12.80 3.13
CA VAL A 53 -2.27 12.77 2.26
C VAL A 53 -2.72 12.93 0.80
N PRO A 54 -2.23 13.96 0.07
CA PRO A 54 -2.49 14.11 -1.36
C PRO A 54 -1.95 12.92 -2.18
N LEU A 55 -2.65 12.49 -3.23
CA LEU A 55 -2.23 11.35 -4.06
C LEU A 55 -0.84 11.54 -4.69
N ASP A 56 -0.50 12.76 -5.08
CA ASP A 56 0.80 13.11 -5.67
C ASP A 56 1.98 13.00 -4.68
N ARG A 57 1.69 12.83 -3.38
CA ARG A 57 2.66 12.56 -2.31
C ARG A 57 2.66 11.12 -1.83
N ILE A 58 1.86 10.25 -2.46
CA ILE A 58 1.80 8.83 -2.14
C ILE A 58 2.65 8.07 -3.16
N VAL A 59 3.56 7.25 -2.66
CA VAL A 59 4.32 6.28 -3.45
C VAL A 59 3.80 4.90 -3.10
N LEU A 60 3.37 4.14 -4.10
CA LEU A 60 2.98 2.75 -3.90
C LEU A 60 4.21 1.85 -3.95
N TYR A 61 4.27 0.87 -3.05
CA TYR A 61 5.35 -0.11 -2.97
C TYR A 61 4.76 -1.53 -2.94
N GLY A 62 4.98 -2.29 -4.01
CA GLY A 62 4.58 -3.69 -4.13
C GLY A 62 5.79 -4.62 -4.14
N GLN A 63 5.68 -5.78 -3.50
CA GLN A 63 6.69 -6.84 -3.62
C GLN A 63 6.02 -8.20 -3.65
N SER A 64 6.47 -9.10 -4.54
CA SER A 64 5.95 -10.47 -4.65
C SER A 64 4.44 -10.45 -4.92
N ILE A 65 3.60 -11.06 -4.07
CA ILE A 65 2.15 -11.04 -4.23
C ILE A 65 1.56 -9.62 -4.17
N GLY A 66 2.23 -8.69 -3.48
CA GLY A 66 1.80 -7.29 -3.40
C GLY A 66 2.00 -6.49 -4.69
N THR A 67 2.72 -7.03 -5.67
CA THR A 67 2.92 -6.40 -6.98
C THR A 67 1.59 -6.24 -7.73
N ALA A 68 0.75 -7.28 -7.79
CA ALA A 68 -0.52 -7.25 -8.51
C ALA A 68 -1.47 -6.11 -8.03
N PRO A 69 -1.81 -6.00 -6.73
CA PRO A 69 -2.70 -4.94 -6.26
C PRO A 69 -2.06 -3.56 -6.36
N THR A 70 -0.72 -3.46 -6.27
CA THR A 70 -0.01 -2.19 -6.42
C THR A 70 -0.10 -1.65 -7.85
N VAL A 71 0.11 -2.52 -8.85
CA VAL A 71 -0.03 -2.14 -10.26
C VAL A 71 -1.47 -1.76 -10.57
N GLU A 72 -2.44 -2.50 -10.06
CA GLU A 72 -3.86 -2.19 -10.23
C GLU A 72 -4.25 -0.83 -9.63
N LEU A 73 -3.71 -0.47 -8.47
CA LEU A 73 -3.90 0.87 -7.93
C LEU A 73 -3.24 1.94 -8.80
N ALA A 74 -2.03 1.68 -9.30
CA ALA A 74 -1.31 2.63 -10.14
C ALA A 74 -1.99 2.88 -11.50
N THR A 75 -2.78 1.93 -12.01
CA THR A 75 -3.57 2.11 -13.25
C THR A 75 -4.82 2.95 -13.00
N LYS A 76 -5.39 2.88 -11.79
CA LYS A 76 -6.62 3.59 -11.40
C LYS A 76 -6.37 5.01 -10.87
N TYR A 77 -5.27 5.22 -10.17
CA TYR A 77 -4.99 6.47 -9.46
C TYR A 77 -3.69 7.12 -9.92
N LYS A 78 -3.75 8.44 -10.14
CA LYS A 78 -2.55 9.25 -10.42
C LYS A 78 -1.81 9.54 -9.11
N VAL A 79 -1.06 8.55 -8.65
CA VAL A 79 -0.16 8.63 -7.49
C VAL A 79 1.16 9.34 -7.86
N GLY A 80 2.03 9.55 -6.88
CA GLY A 80 3.36 10.14 -7.08
C GLY A 80 4.17 9.40 -8.15
N PHE A 81 5.05 10.15 -8.84
CA PHE A 81 5.80 9.68 -10.01
C PHE A 81 6.71 8.47 -9.74
N ASP A 82 7.03 8.17 -8.49
CA ASP A 82 8.01 7.16 -8.09
C ASP A 82 7.37 5.84 -7.64
N THR A 83 6.28 5.38 -8.27
CA THR A 83 5.68 4.08 -7.93
C THR A 83 6.69 2.93 -8.12
N ILE A 84 6.94 2.15 -7.07
CA ILE A 84 7.91 1.06 -7.06
C ILE A 84 7.16 -0.28 -7.00
N VAL A 85 7.41 -1.15 -7.96
CA VAL A 85 6.80 -2.49 -8.10
C VAL A 85 7.87 -3.57 -8.08
#